data_AF-A0A547LLE8-F1
#
_entry.id   AF-A0A547LLE8-F1
#
_cell.length_a   1.000
_cell.length_b   1.000
_cell.length_c   1.000
_cell.angle_alpha   90.00
_cell.angle_beta   90.00
_cell.angle_gamma   90.00
#
_symmetry.space_group_name_H-M   'P 1'
#
loop_
_entity.id
_entity.type
_entity.pdbx_description
1 polymer ?
#
loop_
_entity_poly.entity_id
_entity_poly.type
_entity_poly.pdbx_seq_one_letter_code
_entity_poly.pdbx_strand_id
1 'polypeptide(L)' 'MATADLRPKKPRSRPLKGEDSEVRHIVETHTVSPDQARELLRRYGDDWRRIEEAAKSYKDEK' A
#
# COMPACT_ATOMS: atom_id res chain seq x y z
N MET A 1 5.44 31.72 -0.63
CA MET A 1 6.18 30.48 -0.33
C MET A 1 5.14 29.38 -0.12
N ALA A 2 5.08 28.39 -1.01
CA ALA A 2 4.07 27.33 -0.96
C ALA A 2 4.61 26.14 -0.15
N THR A 3 4.07 25.91 1.04
CA THR A 3 4.38 24.72 1.86
C THR A 3 3.12 23.86 2.01
N ALA A 4 3.14 22.76 1.27
CA ALA A 4 2.55 21.45 1.53
C ALA A 4 1.14 21.36 2.15
N ASP A 5 0.20 21.07 1.25
CA ASP A 5 -1.09 20.37 1.43
C ASP A 5 -1.13 19.35 2.58
N LEU A 6 -1.55 19.77 3.78
CA LEU A 6 -1.98 18.88 4.86
C LEU A 6 -3.45 18.51 4.65
N ARG A 7 -3.75 17.64 3.68
CA ARG A 7 -5.10 17.07 3.57
C ARG A 7 -5.26 15.89 4.52
N PRO A 8 -6.25 15.91 5.44
CA PRO A 8 -6.57 14.75 6.25
C PRO A 8 -7.03 13.63 5.30
N LYS A 9 -6.30 12.50 5.31
CA LYS A 9 -6.59 11.34 4.47
C LYS A 9 -7.91 10.71 4.96
N LYS A 10 -9.03 11.19 4.39
CA LYS A 10 -10.32 10.49 4.46
C LYS A 10 -10.09 9.02 4.03
N PRO A 11 -10.68 8.03 4.70
CA PRO A 11 -10.66 6.66 4.20
C PRO A 11 -11.31 6.66 2.82
N ARG A 12 -10.50 6.47 1.78
CA ARG A 12 -10.93 6.60 0.37
C ARG A 12 -11.82 5.41 0.04
N SER A 13 -13.14 5.60 0.12
CA SER A 13 -14.16 4.58 -0.13
C SER A 13 -14.35 4.23 -1.62
N ARG A 14 -13.35 4.43 -2.48
CA ARG A 14 -13.41 4.07 -3.89
C ARG A 14 -12.11 3.37 -4.30
N PRO A 15 -12.16 2.23 -4.99
CA PRO A 15 -11.00 1.68 -5.68
C PRO A 15 -10.65 2.68 -6.78
N LEU A 16 -9.65 3.54 -6.55
CA LEU A 16 -9.14 4.38 -7.60
C LEU A 16 -8.31 3.50 -8.52
N LYS A 17 -8.36 3.77 -9.82
CA LYS A 17 -7.51 3.16 -10.86
C LYS A 17 -6.00 3.11 -10.54
N GLY A 18 -5.54 3.73 -9.43
CA GLY A 18 -4.18 3.64 -8.91
C GLY A 18 -3.90 2.45 -8.00
N GLU A 19 -4.93 1.79 -7.44
CA GLU A 19 -4.75 0.63 -6.55
C GLU A 19 -4.02 -0.51 -7.26
N ASP A 20 -4.25 -0.70 -8.57
CA ASP A 20 -3.53 -1.70 -9.36
C ASP A 20 -2.03 -1.38 -9.51
N SER A 21 -1.68 -0.10 -9.67
CA SER A 21 -0.28 0.34 -9.73
C SER A 21 0.43 0.16 -8.38
N GLU A 22 -0.27 0.44 -7.28
CA GLU A 22 0.25 0.27 -5.92
C GLU A 22 0.42 -1.23 -5.59
N VAL A 23 -0.56 -2.06 -5.96
CA VAL A 23 -0.48 -3.52 -5.86
C VAL A 23 0.72 -4.04 -6.65
N ARG A 24 0.87 -3.62 -7.91
CA ARG A 24 2.01 -4.03 -8.76
C ARG A 24 3.33 -3.62 -8.14
N HIS A 25 3.44 -2.40 -7.61
CA HIS A 25 4.66 -1.94 -6.93
C HIS A 25 5.00 -2.82 -5.71
N ILE A 26 4.03 -3.16 -4.87
CA ILE A 26 4.24 -4.02 -3.69
C ILE A 26 4.63 -5.45 -4.10
N VAL A 27 3.97 -5.99 -5.12
CA VAL A 27 4.26 -7.32 -5.69
C VAL A 27 5.68 -7.36 -6.28
N GLU A 28 6.09 -6.34 -7.04
CA GLU A 28 7.42 -6.26 -7.63
C GLU A 28 8.51 -6.06 -6.56
N THR A 29 8.29 -5.16 -5.59
CA THR A 29 9.27 -4.83 -4.54
C THR A 29 9.44 -5.94 -3.50
N HIS A 30 8.34 -6.52 -3.03
CA HIS A 30 8.36 -7.50 -1.93
C HIS A 30 8.10 -8.94 -2.38
N THR A 31 7.82 -9.17 -3.66
CA THR A 31 7.56 -10.52 -4.23
C THR A 31 6.37 -11.23 -3.56
N VAL A 32 5.42 -10.46 -3.02
CA VAL A 32 4.19 -10.97 -2.41
C VAL A 32 3.10 -11.20 -3.46
N SER A 33 2.05 -11.94 -3.11
CA SER A 33 0.92 -12.17 -4.02
C SER A 33 0.09 -10.89 -4.21
N PRO A 34 -0.53 -10.66 -5.39
CA PRO A 34 -1.35 -9.48 -5.64
C PRO A 34 -2.54 -9.35 -4.68
N ASP A 35 -3.12 -10.47 -4.22
CA ASP A 35 -4.15 -10.48 -3.18
C ASP A 35 -3.63 -10.02 -1.81
N GLN A 36 -2.40 -10.41 -1.45
CA GLN A 36 -1.75 -9.92 -0.22
C GLN A 36 -1.47 -8.43 -0.31
N ALA A 37 -0.96 -7.95 -1.46
CA ALA A 37 -0.74 -6.53 -1.69
C ALA A 37 -2.04 -5.70 -1.62
N ARG A 38 -3.16 -6.22 -2.17
CA ARG A 38 -4.49 -5.60 -2.00
C ARG A 38 -4.92 -5.58 -0.55
N GLU A 39 -4.70 -6.66 0.19
CA GLU A 39 -5.02 -6.70 1.62
C GLU A 39 -4.20 -5.70 2.42
N LEU A 40 -2.91 -5.55 2.11
CA LEU A 40 -2.02 -4.56 2.72
C LEU A 40 -2.53 -3.13 2.44
N LEU A 41 -2.84 -2.81 1.19
CA LEU A 41 -3.43 -1.51 0.84
C LEU A 41 -4.80 -1.30 1.48
N ARG A 42 -5.61 -2.35 1.64
CA ARG A 42 -6.89 -2.25 2.33
C ARG A 42 -6.73 -2.03 3.84
N ARG A 43 -5.74 -2.65 4.47
CA ARG A 43 -5.49 -2.61 5.92
C ARG A 43 -4.75 -1.36 6.35
N TYR A 44 -3.78 -0.91 5.55
CA TYR A 44 -2.90 0.22 5.87
C TYR A 44 -3.19 1.47 5.02
N GLY A 45 -3.97 1.34 3.94
CA GLY A 45 -4.30 2.46 3.07
C GLY A 45 -3.07 2.96 2.32
N ASP A 46 -2.68 4.20 2.62
CA ASP A 46 -1.55 4.90 1.99
C ASP A 46 -0.30 4.88 2.89
N ASP A 47 -0.33 4.14 4.01
CA ASP A 47 0.82 3.99 4.91
C ASP A 47 1.83 2.99 4.33
N TRP A 48 2.55 3.43 3.30
CA TRP A 48 3.61 2.68 2.63
C TRP A 48 4.60 2.06 3.61
N ARG A 49 5.02 2.81 4.62
CA ARG A 49 6.00 2.34 5.61
C ARG A 49 5.50 1.12 6.41
N ARG A 50 4.18 1.00 6.65
CA ARG A 50 3.57 -0.16 7.31
C ARG A 50 3.35 -1.31 6.34
N ILE A 51 3.01 -1.00 5.09
CA ILE A 51 2.87 -1.97 4.00
C ILE A 51 4.21 -2.66 3.75
N GLU A 52 5.32 -1.91 3.65
CA GLU A 52 6.66 -2.46 3.43
C GLU A 52 7.07 -3.39 4.57
N GLU A 53 6.87 -2.98 5.82
CA GLU A 53 7.16 -3.82 7.00
C GLU A 53 6.34 -5.11 6.99
N ALA A 54 5.02 -5.00 6.80
CA ALA A 54 4.14 -6.17 6.75
C ALA A 54 4.46 -7.09 5.55
N ALA A 55 4.74 -6.52 4.38
CA ALA A 55 5.15 -7.26 3.19
C ALA A 55 6.49 -7.99 3.40
N LYS A 56 7.42 -7.37 4.12
CA LYS A 56 8.71 -7.98 4.48
C LYS A 56 8.52 -9.15 5.46
N SER A 57 7.58 -9.03 6.42
CA SER A 57 7.21 -10.16 7.29
C SER A 57 6.63 -11.34 6.52
N TYR A 58 5.82 -11.11 5.48
CA TYR A 58 5.30 -12.20 4.62
C TYR A 58 6.39 -12.97 3.87
N LYS A 59 7.55 -12.34 3.61
CA LYS A 59 8.68 -12.97 2.93
C LYS A 59 9.53 -13.84 3.86
N ASP A 60 9.50 -13.56 5.16
CA ASP A 60 10.25 -14.31 6.18
C ASP A 60 9.50 -15.58 6.64
N GLU A 61 8.17 -15.58 6.50
CA GLU A 61 7.30 -16.70 6.91
C GLU A 61 7.20 -17.83 5.85
N LYS A 62 8.06 -17.85 4.82
CA LYS A 62 8.02 -18.87 3.74
C LYS A 62 9.37 -19.50 3.42
#